data_AF-A0A345YPI7-F1
#
_entry.id   AF-A0A345YPI7-F1
#
_cell.length_a   1.000
_cell.length_b   1.000
_cell.length_c   1.000
_cell.angle_alpha   90.00
_cell.angle_beta   90.00
_cell.angle_gamma   90.00
#
_symmetry.space_group_name_H-M   'P 1'
#
loop_
_entity.id
_entity.type
_entity.pdbx_description
1 polymer ?
#
loop_
_entity_poly.entity_id
_entity_poly.type
_entity_poly.pdbx_seq_one_letter_code
_entity_poly.pdbx_strand_id
1 'polypeptide(L)'
;MTQETNGPTSQDATGTSAGVSTNAGSGAEGPAPDGAAPGSAGGAPARPTGESGRWSSKPEVDGARPVAPSLGLRGTLLFLWRQLTSMQTALILLMLLAIAAVPGSLYPQRSVNPALTEQFLEENGRWGEVLDALGAFEVFSSPWFSAIYLLLFISLIGCIVPRVGVHLKQLRARPPRTPARLTRFTGHTRLEVPGANAEALLESARTALRRSRYRTEVREEKRSRSVSAERGLLRESGNLLFHVALVGVLVCIAGGQLTTYRGQITVIEGDGFSNSLTQYDSFESGAWFDESDMPDFRFTLEDFRATYVQPGEAGTVGEPRSFEADVQVTTPGEEQVAQTVQVNKPLHVDGASMYLLGNGYAPEVTVTDPEGSVVAEGPVITVPLGDLGYTSQLVIKAPDARPEQTAVVGYFLPTGTIDDQGPRSLYPDALDPQLALTVHQGDLGLDTGIPQNAYEVDLTTLTPVAEEDGSPVLIRLYSGQEYELPDGTTVSFDGLRRYAAFDIAHNPFERWILVFALTAVAGLILSLFVPRRRVWVRVRETPHGAELEVAGLARSDDPALEDDVKALASSLATAQDGTGGTPHDLDPRRPARAADDSSEGSAQ
;
A
#
# COMPACT_ATOMS: atom_id res chain seq x y z
N MET A 1 -36.90 8.18 40.27
CA MET A 1 -36.61 6.79 40.69
C MET A 1 -35.12 6.78 41.00
N THR A 2 -34.82 6.81 42.28
CA THR A 2 -33.53 7.14 42.90
C THR A 2 -32.58 5.95 42.90
N GLN A 3 -31.30 6.18 42.62
CA GLN A 3 -30.20 5.56 43.35
C GLN A 3 -28.88 6.29 43.07
N GLU A 4 -28.54 7.20 43.98
CA GLU A 4 -27.16 7.54 44.32
C GLU A 4 -26.57 6.41 45.17
N THR A 5 -25.26 6.15 45.07
CA THR A 5 -24.27 6.48 46.13
C THR A 5 -22.97 5.65 46.04
N ASN A 6 -21.86 6.40 46.11
CA ASN A 6 -20.65 6.18 46.93
C ASN A 6 -19.61 5.09 46.57
N GLY A 7 -18.37 5.57 46.35
CA GLY A 7 -17.13 4.81 46.65
C GLY A 7 -16.92 4.63 48.17
N PRO A 8 -15.88 3.90 48.63
CA PRO A 8 -14.60 4.56 48.94
C PRO A 8 -13.31 3.68 48.94
N THR A 9 -12.17 4.39 48.92
CA THR A 9 -10.92 4.30 49.73
C THR A 9 -10.27 2.97 50.18
N SER A 10 -8.93 2.98 50.06
CA SER A 10 -7.87 2.08 50.54
C SER A 10 -7.84 1.73 52.04
N GLN A 11 -7.32 0.54 52.41
CA GLN A 11 -6.24 0.34 53.41
C GLN A 11 -5.79 -1.13 53.56
N ASP A 12 -4.52 -1.27 53.99
CA ASP A 12 -3.69 -2.44 54.23
C ASP A 12 -4.22 -3.51 55.22
N ALA A 13 -3.73 -4.75 55.08
CA ALA A 13 -3.29 -5.62 56.20
C ALA A 13 -2.61 -6.93 55.75
N THR A 14 -1.28 -6.98 55.90
CA THR A 14 -0.46 -8.02 56.59
C THR A 14 -0.78 -9.54 56.44
N GLY A 15 0.26 -10.29 56.02
CA GLY A 15 1.01 -11.11 56.99
C GLY A 15 1.20 -12.62 56.72
N THR A 16 2.50 -13.01 56.71
CA THR A 16 3.08 -14.29 57.24
C THR A 16 3.18 -15.48 56.28
N SER A 17 4.19 -16.36 56.33
CA SER A 17 5.67 -16.31 56.41
C SER A 17 6.15 -17.76 56.21
N ALA A 18 7.44 -17.93 55.86
CA ALA A 18 8.33 -19.11 56.00
C ALA A 18 9.00 -19.45 54.65
N GLY A 19 10.33 -19.49 54.50
CA GLY A 19 11.40 -19.22 55.45
C GLY A 19 12.74 -19.72 54.89
N VAL A 20 13.81 -19.03 55.29
CA VAL A 20 15.17 -19.54 55.59
C VAL A 20 16.10 -19.77 54.37
N SER A 21 17.10 -18.91 54.09
CA SER A 21 18.41 -18.66 54.77
C SER A 21 19.54 -19.37 53.99
N THR A 22 20.74 -18.84 53.69
CA THR A 22 21.46 -17.62 54.08
C THR A 22 22.78 -17.49 53.31
N ASN A 23 23.22 -16.22 53.16
CA ASN A 23 24.57 -15.61 53.26
C ASN A 23 25.81 -16.27 52.62
N ALA A 24 26.66 -15.60 51.83
CA ALA A 24 27.26 -14.24 51.85
C ALA A 24 28.58 -14.08 52.64
N GLY A 25 29.54 -13.40 52.00
CA GLY A 25 30.74 -12.73 52.55
C GLY A 25 32.02 -13.58 52.55
N SER A 26 33.25 -13.10 52.33
CA SER A 26 33.86 -11.81 51.95
C SER A 26 35.40 -11.96 52.13
N GLY A 27 36.22 -11.16 51.42
CA GLY A 27 37.67 -10.91 51.68
C GLY A 27 38.60 -11.65 50.70
N ALA A 28 39.50 -11.07 49.89
CA ALA A 28 40.51 -9.98 49.98
C ALA A 28 41.96 -10.54 49.95
N GLU A 29 42.82 -9.85 49.18
CA GLU A 29 44.31 -9.90 49.06
C GLU A 29 45.01 -10.89 48.07
N GLY A 30 45.89 -10.32 47.21
CA GLY A 30 46.64 -10.97 46.10
C GLY A 30 48.04 -11.50 46.50
N PRO A 31 49.13 -11.39 45.69
CA PRO A 31 49.33 -11.18 44.25
C PRO A 31 50.21 -12.28 43.56
N ALA A 32 50.55 -12.10 42.27
CA ALA A 32 51.36 -12.99 41.39
C ALA A 32 52.85 -13.14 41.78
N PRO A 33 53.62 -14.10 41.19
CA PRO A 33 54.41 -13.77 39.98
C PRO A 33 54.73 -14.91 38.98
N ASP A 34 55.34 -14.50 37.85
CA ASP A 34 55.92 -15.24 36.72
C ASP A 34 57.04 -16.26 37.04
N GLY A 35 57.34 -17.16 36.08
CA GLY A 35 58.70 -17.71 35.94
C GLY A 35 58.90 -19.03 35.17
N ALA A 36 59.31 -18.90 33.90
CA ALA A 36 60.39 -19.66 33.21
C ALA A 36 60.32 -21.19 32.94
N ALA A 37 60.53 -21.53 31.66
CA ALA A 37 61.03 -22.80 31.08
C ALA A 37 62.54 -23.05 31.46
N PRO A 38 63.32 -24.07 30.98
CA PRO A 38 63.14 -24.95 29.80
C PRO A 38 63.74 -26.40 29.85
N GLY A 39 63.69 -27.11 28.70
CA GLY A 39 64.63 -28.18 28.29
C GLY A 39 64.21 -29.63 28.59
N SER A 40 64.60 -30.69 27.87
CA SER A 40 65.14 -30.95 26.52
C SER A 40 65.37 -32.48 26.43
N ALA A 41 65.13 -33.10 25.25
CA ALA A 41 65.69 -34.38 24.75
C ALA A 41 65.50 -35.67 25.61
N GLY A 42 65.31 -36.89 25.10
CA GLY A 42 65.42 -37.53 23.79
C GLY A 42 65.42 -39.06 24.02
N GLY A 43 65.29 -39.87 22.96
CA GLY A 43 65.66 -41.29 22.99
C GLY A 43 64.58 -42.28 22.52
N ALA A 44 64.72 -42.75 21.27
CA ALA A 44 64.18 -44.02 20.77
C ALA A 44 65.07 -45.21 21.25
N PRO A 45 64.84 -46.51 20.93
CA PRO A 45 63.78 -47.13 20.10
C PRO A 45 63.16 -48.45 20.66
N ALA A 46 62.03 -48.90 20.12
CA ALA A 46 61.63 -50.32 20.17
C ALA A 46 60.79 -50.71 18.93
N ARG A 47 61.04 -51.94 18.47
CA ARG A 47 60.71 -52.55 17.16
C ARG A 47 59.27 -53.14 17.09
N PRO A 48 58.84 -53.66 15.92
CA PRO A 48 57.49 -53.50 15.37
C PRO A 48 56.54 -54.62 15.76
N THR A 49 55.23 -54.32 15.83
CA THR A 49 54.20 -55.35 15.70
C THR A 49 52.94 -54.77 15.05
N GLY A 50 52.43 -55.50 14.05
CA GLY A 50 51.00 -55.58 13.77
C GLY A 50 50.42 -54.51 12.84
N GLU A 51 50.64 -54.69 11.53
CA GLU A 51 49.69 -54.20 10.53
C GLU A 51 48.30 -54.78 10.82
N SER A 52 47.36 -53.92 11.21
CA SER A 52 45.95 -54.13 10.92
C SER A 52 45.53 -53.00 9.97
N GLY A 53 45.50 -53.35 8.68
CA GLY A 53 45.12 -52.45 7.61
C GLY A 53 43.69 -51.99 7.76
N ARG A 54 43.50 -50.80 8.33
CA ARG A 54 42.24 -50.06 8.22
C ARG A 54 42.26 -49.30 6.91
N TRP A 55 41.55 -49.82 5.92
CA TRP A 55 41.28 -49.12 4.66
C TRP A 55 40.39 -47.90 4.95
N SER A 56 41.02 -46.76 5.24
CA SER A 56 40.35 -45.46 5.29
C SER A 56 40.45 -44.81 3.91
N SER A 57 39.38 -44.90 3.13
CA SER A 57 39.24 -44.26 1.81
C SER A 57 38.86 -42.77 1.92
N LYS A 58 39.49 -42.03 2.84
CA LYS A 58 39.41 -40.56 2.85
C LYS A 58 40.70 -40.03 2.25
N PRO A 59 40.68 -39.32 1.10
CA PRO A 59 41.85 -38.57 0.67
C PRO A 59 42.19 -37.57 1.78
N GLU A 60 43.46 -37.54 2.16
CA GLU A 60 43.99 -36.52 3.04
C GLU A 60 43.82 -35.19 2.31
N VAL A 61 42.83 -34.40 2.75
CA VAL A 61 42.61 -33.06 2.21
C VAL A 61 43.73 -32.20 2.77
N ASP A 62 44.67 -31.83 1.91
CA ASP A 62 45.69 -30.83 2.22
C ASP A 62 45.03 -29.66 2.96
N GLY A 63 45.55 -29.35 4.15
CA GLY A 63 45.09 -28.27 5.02
C GLY A 63 45.38 -26.86 4.50
N ALA A 64 45.33 -26.66 3.17
CA ALA A 64 45.34 -25.34 2.58
C ALA A 64 44.05 -24.63 2.97
N ARG A 65 44.15 -23.70 3.93
CA ARG A 65 43.07 -22.77 4.25
C ARG A 65 42.55 -22.18 2.93
N PRO A 66 41.23 -22.19 2.66
CA PRO A 66 40.71 -21.60 1.44
C PRO A 66 41.16 -20.14 1.38
N VAL A 67 42.03 -19.83 0.44
CA VAL A 67 42.53 -18.47 0.21
C VAL A 67 41.34 -17.67 -0.31
N ALA A 68 40.76 -16.82 0.54
CA ALA A 68 39.72 -15.90 0.10
C ALA A 68 40.31 -15.02 -1.00
N PRO A 69 39.67 -14.93 -2.18
CA PRO A 69 40.19 -14.12 -3.28
C PRO A 69 40.30 -12.66 -2.84
N SER A 70 41.44 -12.02 -3.10
CA SER A 70 41.58 -10.58 -2.92
C SER A 70 40.72 -9.87 -3.97
N LEU A 71 39.53 -9.44 -3.55
CA LEU A 71 38.62 -8.70 -4.42
C LEU A 71 39.15 -7.27 -4.56
N GLY A 72 39.68 -6.92 -5.74
CA GLY A 72 39.85 -5.52 -6.11
C GLY A 72 38.49 -4.82 -6.26
N LEU A 73 38.46 -3.49 -6.45
CA LEU A 73 37.21 -2.69 -6.52
C LEU A 73 36.14 -3.30 -7.44
N ARG A 74 36.52 -3.73 -8.65
CA ARG A 74 35.60 -4.41 -9.59
C ARG A 74 35.07 -5.74 -9.06
N GLY A 75 35.93 -6.52 -8.41
CA GLY A 75 35.56 -7.79 -7.79
C GLY A 75 34.56 -7.59 -6.65
N THR A 76 34.77 -6.55 -5.83
CA THR A 76 33.87 -6.18 -4.74
C THR A 76 32.51 -5.73 -5.25
N LEU A 77 32.46 -4.89 -6.30
CA LEU A 77 31.20 -4.45 -6.91
C LEU A 77 30.41 -5.62 -7.52
N LEU A 78 31.08 -6.53 -8.22
CA LEU A 78 30.43 -7.73 -8.78
C LEU A 78 29.94 -8.68 -7.67
N PHE A 79 30.71 -8.82 -6.60
CA PHE A 79 30.31 -9.60 -5.43
C PHE A 79 29.05 -9.02 -4.78
N LEU A 80 29.03 -7.70 -4.52
CA LEU A 80 27.88 -7.00 -3.95
C LEU A 80 26.65 -7.10 -4.85
N TRP A 81 26.82 -6.91 -6.16
CA TRP A 81 25.74 -7.09 -7.13
C TRP A 81 25.19 -8.52 -7.11
N ARG A 82 26.06 -9.54 -7.10
CA ARG A 82 25.62 -10.94 -7.04
C ARG A 82 24.90 -11.28 -5.74
N GLN A 83 25.31 -10.65 -4.64
CA GLN A 83 24.64 -10.83 -3.34
C GLN A 83 23.26 -10.16 -3.36
N LEU A 84 23.18 -8.90 -3.81
CA LEU A 84 21.94 -8.13 -3.89
C LEU A 84 20.91 -8.77 -4.82
N THR A 85 21.35 -9.33 -5.94
CA THR A 85 20.49 -10.00 -6.94
C THR A 85 20.21 -11.47 -6.61
N SER A 86 20.49 -11.92 -5.38
CA SER A 86 20.16 -13.27 -4.94
C SER A 86 18.74 -13.35 -4.35
N MET A 87 18.04 -14.45 -4.60
CA MET A 87 16.70 -14.70 -4.04
C MET A 87 16.72 -14.72 -2.49
N GLN A 88 17.79 -15.22 -1.88
CA GLN A 88 17.93 -15.25 -0.44
C GLN A 88 18.00 -13.84 0.15
N THR A 89 18.77 -12.95 -0.46
CA THR A 89 18.83 -11.54 -0.03
C THR A 89 17.47 -10.86 -0.20
N ALA A 90 16.74 -11.12 -1.30
CA ALA A 90 15.39 -10.59 -1.46
C ALA A 90 14.44 -11.00 -0.31
N LEU A 91 14.48 -12.27 0.11
CA LEU A 91 13.66 -12.75 1.24
C LEU A 91 14.07 -12.11 2.58
N ILE A 92 15.37 -11.91 2.80
CA ILE A 92 15.88 -11.21 3.99
C ILE A 92 15.44 -9.75 3.97
N LEU A 93 15.56 -9.06 2.83
CA LEU A 93 15.11 -7.67 2.68
C LEU A 93 13.60 -7.54 2.91
N LEU A 94 12.80 -8.50 2.44
CA LEU A 94 11.36 -8.54 2.72
C LEU A 94 11.10 -8.71 4.23
N MET A 95 11.82 -9.60 4.91
CA MET A 95 11.73 -9.74 6.37
C MET A 95 12.14 -8.46 7.10
N LEU A 96 13.24 -7.83 6.67
CA LEU A 96 13.72 -6.57 7.23
C LEU A 96 12.69 -5.45 7.01
N LEU A 97 12.06 -5.38 5.84
CA LEU A 97 11.00 -4.42 5.55
C LEU A 97 9.80 -4.60 6.50
N ALA A 98 9.40 -5.84 6.77
CA ALA A 98 8.32 -6.13 7.72
C ALA A 98 8.69 -5.69 9.15
N ILE A 99 9.91 -5.96 9.61
CA ILE A 99 10.40 -5.52 10.93
C ILE A 99 10.50 -3.98 10.98
N ALA A 100 11.02 -3.37 9.92
CA ALA A 100 11.17 -1.92 9.76
C ALA A 100 9.84 -1.16 9.78
N ALA A 101 8.73 -1.79 9.39
CA ALA A 101 7.40 -1.20 9.43
C ALA A 101 6.76 -1.19 10.83
N VAL A 102 7.25 -2.01 11.77
CA VAL A 102 6.66 -2.13 13.12
C VAL A 102 6.66 -0.79 13.88
N PRO A 103 7.76 -0.01 13.96
CA PRO A 103 7.75 1.28 14.63
C PRO A 103 6.70 2.25 14.05
N GLY A 104 6.49 2.22 12.73
CA GLY A 104 5.51 3.08 12.07
C GLY A 104 4.06 2.82 12.49
N SER A 105 3.79 1.64 13.04
CA SER A 105 2.48 1.27 13.61
C SER A 105 2.36 1.49 15.13
N LEU A 106 3.49 1.68 15.82
CA LEU A 106 3.52 1.84 17.28
C LEU A 106 3.58 3.30 17.72
N TYR A 107 4.23 4.16 16.94
CA TYR A 107 4.44 5.58 17.26
C TYR A 107 3.56 6.49 16.40
N PRO A 108 3.12 7.65 16.93
CA PRO A 108 2.32 8.60 16.16
C PRO A 108 3.09 9.09 14.93
N GLN A 109 2.52 8.91 13.74
CA GLN A 109 3.17 9.34 12.50
C GLN A 109 2.79 10.79 12.19
N ARG A 110 3.80 11.65 11.99
CA ARG A 110 3.65 13.10 11.76
C ARG A 110 2.77 13.41 10.55
N SER A 111 2.83 12.57 9.51
CA SER A 111 1.99 12.69 8.31
C SER A 111 0.51 12.36 8.52
N VAL A 112 0.15 11.74 9.66
CA VAL A 112 -1.23 11.34 9.98
C VAL A 112 -1.83 12.25 11.04
N ASN A 113 -1.07 12.55 12.10
CA ASN A 113 -1.52 13.46 13.15
C ASN A 113 -0.32 14.25 13.74
N PRO A 114 -0.01 15.43 13.19
CA PRO A 114 1.09 16.27 13.66
C PRO A 114 0.96 16.64 15.14
N ALA A 115 -0.26 16.93 15.60
CA ALA A 115 -0.52 17.36 16.98
C ALA A 115 -0.20 16.26 18.00
N LEU A 116 -0.60 15.01 17.73
CA LEU A 116 -0.25 13.88 18.59
C LEU A 116 1.25 13.59 18.61
N THR A 117 1.95 13.81 17.49
CA THR A 117 3.40 13.69 17.44
C THR A 117 4.07 14.77 18.29
N GLU A 118 3.63 16.03 18.18
CA GLU A 118 4.17 17.13 18.97
C GLU A 118 3.94 16.92 20.47
N GLN A 119 2.71 16.55 20.85
CA GLN A 119 2.37 16.19 22.22
C GLN A 119 3.29 15.07 22.76
N PHE A 120 3.55 14.03 21.96
CA PHE A 120 4.45 12.96 22.36
C PHE A 120 5.88 13.47 22.59
N LEU A 121 6.39 14.36 21.75
CA LEU A 121 7.72 14.96 21.89
C LEU A 121 7.82 15.79 23.17
N GLU A 122 6.81 16.62 23.45
CA GLU A 122 6.72 17.42 24.68
C GLU A 122 6.69 16.54 25.94
N GLU A 123 5.88 15.47 25.92
CA GLU A 123 5.72 14.57 27.06
C GLU A 123 6.95 13.69 27.34
N ASN A 124 7.75 13.38 26.31
CA ASN A 124 8.86 12.40 26.40
C ASN A 124 10.27 13.02 26.33
N GLY A 125 10.38 14.33 26.11
CA GLY A 125 11.64 15.10 26.12
C GLY A 125 12.77 14.43 25.31
N ARG A 126 13.91 14.15 25.96
CA ARG A 126 15.12 13.60 25.30
C ARG A 126 14.90 12.27 24.57
N TRP A 127 14.00 11.39 25.05
CA TRP A 127 13.72 10.14 24.34
C TRP A 127 12.90 10.40 23.07
N GLY A 128 11.99 11.37 23.11
CA GLY A 128 11.28 11.87 21.94
C GLY A 128 12.25 12.39 20.89
N GLU A 129 13.19 13.27 21.27
CA GLU A 129 14.21 13.83 20.36
C GLU A 129 15.07 12.75 19.68
N VAL A 130 15.49 11.72 20.43
CA VAL A 130 16.28 10.60 19.87
C VAL A 130 15.46 9.79 18.88
N LEU A 131 14.21 9.50 19.21
CA LEU A 131 13.31 8.77 18.32
C LEU A 131 13.02 9.57 17.05
N ASP A 132 12.85 10.89 17.17
CA ASP A 132 12.64 11.80 16.05
C ASP A 132 13.86 11.87 15.14
N ALA A 133 15.06 12.00 15.71
CA ALA A 133 16.32 11.98 14.96
C ALA A 133 16.55 10.64 14.23
N LEU A 134 16.03 9.53 14.76
CA LEU A 134 16.05 8.22 14.11
C LEU A 134 14.93 8.06 13.06
N GLY A 135 13.98 8.99 12.98
CA GLY A 135 12.84 8.96 12.04
C GLY A 135 11.68 8.06 12.49
N ALA A 136 11.49 7.83 13.79
CA ALA A 136 10.43 6.95 14.31
C ALA A 136 9.01 7.52 14.12
N PHE A 137 8.86 8.85 14.00
CA PHE A 137 7.59 9.52 13.72
C PHE A 137 7.34 9.76 12.22
N GLU A 138 8.28 9.32 11.38
CA GLU A 138 8.22 9.46 9.92
C GLU A 138 8.87 8.24 9.23
N VAL A 139 8.52 7.04 9.73
CA VAL A 139 9.20 5.79 9.37
C VAL A 139 9.19 5.55 7.86
N PHE A 140 8.07 5.84 7.20
CA PHE A 140 7.87 5.56 5.78
C PHE A 140 8.63 6.50 4.83
N SER A 141 9.00 7.70 5.29
CA SER A 141 9.86 8.66 4.56
C SER A 141 11.32 8.59 5.01
N SER A 142 11.63 7.87 6.09
CA SER A 142 12.98 7.80 6.65
C SER A 142 14.03 7.24 5.65
N PRO A 143 15.29 7.70 5.71
CA PRO A 143 16.35 7.22 4.82
C PRO A 143 16.63 5.71 4.94
N TRP A 144 16.53 5.15 6.16
CA TRP A 144 16.81 3.73 6.40
C TRP A 144 15.69 2.82 5.87
N PHE A 145 14.43 3.22 6.02
CA PHE A 145 13.30 2.49 5.43
C PHE A 145 13.38 2.53 3.89
N SER A 146 13.64 3.73 3.36
CA SER A 146 13.83 3.95 1.92
C SER A 146 15.00 3.13 1.35
N ALA A 147 16.09 2.96 2.10
CA ALA A 147 17.22 2.12 1.69
C ALA A 147 16.82 0.63 1.56
N ILE A 148 16.06 0.09 2.51
CA ILE A 148 15.57 -1.30 2.44
C ILE A 148 14.67 -1.47 1.21
N TYR A 149 13.73 -0.54 1.02
CA TYR A 149 12.82 -0.52 -0.13
C TYR A 149 13.58 -0.45 -1.47
N LEU A 150 14.56 0.45 -1.59
CA LEU A 150 15.37 0.61 -2.80
C LEU A 150 16.23 -0.63 -3.10
N LEU A 151 16.85 -1.22 -2.06
CA LEU A 151 17.60 -2.47 -2.22
C LEU A 151 16.69 -3.61 -2.66
N LEU A 152 15.46 -3.70 -2.13
CA LEU A 152 14.47 -4.69 -2.53
C LEU A 152 14.06 -4.49 -4.00
N PHE A 153 13.84 -3.26 -4.42
CA PHE A 153 13.54 -2.92 -5.82
C PHE A 153 14.67 -3.32 -6.78
N ILE A 154 15.92 -2.95 -6.45
CA ILE A 154 17.10 -3.33 -7.24
C ILE A 154 17.26 -4.85 -7.28
N SER A 155 17.07 -5.52 -6.13
CA SER A 155 17.14 -6.98 -6.01
C SER A 155 16.10 -7.65 -6.90
N LEU A 156 14.86 -7.16 -6.89
CA LEU A 156 13.76 -7.66 -7.73
C LEU A 156 14.12 -7.55 -9.22
N ILE A 157 14.55 -6.38 -9.69
CA ILE A 157 14.97 -6.18 -11.09
C ILE A 157 16.13 -7.13 -11.43
N GLY A 158 17.15 -7.17 -10.58
CA GLY A 158 18.32 -8.00 -10.76
C GLY A 158 18.04 -9.51 -10.77
N CYS A 159 16.99 -9.97 -10.07
CA CYS A 159 16.50 -11.35 -10.14
C CYS A 159 15.73 -11.64 -11.45
N ILE A 160 14.97 -10.66 -11.94
CA ILE A 160 14.09 -10.81 -13.12
C ILE A 160 14.91 -10.88 -14.41
N VAL A 161 15.82 -9.92 -14.63
CA VAL A 161 16.60 -9.79 -15.89
C VAL A 161 17.26 -11.10 -16.36
N PRO A 162 18.06 -11.81 -15.53
CA PRO A 162 18.67 -13.08 -15.96
C PRO A 162 17.63 -14.19 -16.15
N ARG A 163 16.55 -14.18 -15.36
CA ARG A 163 15.46 -15.16 -15.47
C ARG A 163 14.70 -15.02 -16.79
N VAL A 164 14.45 -13.80 -17.26
CA VAL A 164 13.87 -13.55 -18.60
C VAL A 164 14.72 -14.22 -19.67
N GLY A 165 16.05 -14.01 -19.64
CA GLY A 165 16.97 -14.60 -20.62
C GLY A 165 16.97 -16.13 -20.60
N VAL A 166 16.95 -16.76 -19.41
CA VAL A 166 16.86 -18.22 -19.28
C VAL A 166 15.53 -18.75 -19.79
N HIS A 167 14.41 -18.08 -19.47
CA HIS A 167 13.08 -18.48 -19.92
C HIS A 167 12.94 -18.41 -21.44
N LEU A 168 13.45 -17.34 -22.07
CA LEU A 168 13.50 -17.21 -23.53
C LEU A 168 14.29 -18.34 -24.20
N LYS A 169 15.39 -18.79 -23.57
CA LYS A 169 16.14 -19.96 -24.04
C LYS A 169 15.33 -21.25 -23.87
N GLN A 170 14.61 -21.41 -22.77
CA GLN A 170 13.77 -22.59 -22.51
C GLN A 170 12.57 -22.69 -23.46
N LEU A 171 11.96 -21.56 -23.83
CA LEU A 171 10.91 -21.49 -24.86
C LEU A 171 11.36 -22.07 -26.20
N ARG A 172 12.66 -21.94 -26.52
CA ARG A 172 13.27 -22.47 -27.75
C ARG A 172 13.91 -23.86 -27.55
N ALA A 173 14.12 -24.30 -26.32
CA ALA A 173 14.76 -25.57 -26.02
C ALA A 173 13.84 -26.76 -26.37
N ARG A 174 14.46 -27.90 -26.69
CA ARG A 174 13.74 -29.17 -26.92
C ARG A 174 13.33 -29.79 -25.57
N PRO A 175 12.23 -30.58 -25.53
CA PRO A 175 11.85 -31.36 -24.35
C PRO A 175 13.04 -32.12 -23.74
N PRO A 176 13.11 -32.27 -22.40
CA PRO A 176 14.25 -32.86 -21.70
C PRO A 176 14.56 -34.31 -22.13
N ARG A 177 15.72 -34.84 -21.74
CA ARG A 177 16.04 -36.26 -22.01
C ARG A 177 15.18 -37.15 -21.13
N THR A 178 14.86 -38.34 -21.63
CA THR A 178 14.17 -39.38 -20.86
C THR A 178 15.06 -39.88 -19.72
N PRO A 179 14.58 -39.86 -18.46
CA PRO A 179 15.35 -40.35 -17.31
C PRO A 179 15.67 -41.85 -17.40
N ALA A 180 16.81 -42.25 -16.84
CA ALA A 180 17.22 -43.67 -16.87
C ALA A 180 16.27 -44.59 -16.07
N ARG A 181 15.67 -44.10 -14.98
CA ARG A 181 14.79 -44.87 -14.08
C ARG A 181 13.39 -44.26 -14.05
N LEU A 182 12.47 -44.77 -14.87
CA LEU A 182 11.09 -44.28 -14.95
C LEU A 182 10.24 -44.69 -13.74
N THR A 183 10.65 -45.73 -13.02
CA THR A 183 9.95 -46.26 -11.83
C THR A 183 9.87 -45.28 -10.64
N ARG A 184 10.62 -44.18 -10.66
CA ARG A 184 10.62 -43.15 -9.60
C ARG A 184 9.61 -42.03 -9.83
N PHE A 185 8.88 -42.08 -10.94
CA PHE A 185 7.99 -41.01 -11.38
C PHE A 185 6.53 -41.41 -11.20
N THR A 186 5.68 -40.41 -10.95
CA THR A 186 4.26 -40.58 -10.69
C THR A 186 3.55 -41.26 -11.86
N GLY A 187 2.63 -42.18 -11.54
CA GLY A 187 1.85 -42.92 -12.53
C GLY A 187 2.67 -43.88 -13.40
N HIS A 188 3.90 -44.24 -13.01
CA HIS A 188 4.70 -45.20 -13.78
C HIS A 188 3.91 -46.48 -14.08
N THR A 189 3.69 -46.72 -15.37
CA THR A 189 2.94 -47.86 -15.90
C THR A 189 3.81 -48.60 -16.89
N ARG A 190 3.95 -49.92 -16.71
CA ARG A 190 4.69 -50.82 -17.61
C ARG A 190 3.72 -51.85 -18.16
N LEU A 191 3.65 -51.97 -19.48
CA LEU A 191 2.79 -52.92 -20.18
C LEU A 191 3.60 -53.65 -21.25
N GLU A 192 3.39 -54.95 -21.37
CA GLU A 192 3.82 -55.72 -22.55
C GLU A 192 2.70 -55.65 -23.58
N VAL A 193 3.02 -55.33 -24.83
CA VAL A 193 2.08 -55.25 -25.94
C VAL A 193 2.47 -56.32 -26.97
N PRO A 194 1.87 -57.52 -26.90
CA PRO A 194 2.20 -58.63 -27.78
C PRO A 194 1.93 -58.29 -29.25
N GLY A 195 2.85 -58.69 -30.15
CA GLY A 195 2.69 -58.47 -31.59
C GLY A 195 2.80 -57.02 -32.07
N ALA A 196 2.98 -56.05 -31.17
CA ALA A 196 3.11 -54.64 -31.54
C ALA A 196 4.45 -54.34 -32.20
N ASN A 197 4.41 -53.54 -33.27
CA ASN A 197 5.61 -52.94 -33.85
C ASN A 197 6.07 -51.75 -32.99
N ALA A 198 7.29 -51.83 -32.47
CA ALA A 198 7.86 -50.81 -31.58
C ALA A 198 7.91 -49.39 -32.18
N GLU A 199 8.13 -49.26 -33.50
CA GLU A 199 8.17 -47.96 -34.18
C GLU A 199 6.76 -47.38 -34.38
N ALA A 200 5.79 -48.20 -34.75
CA ALA A 200 4.38 -47.79 -34.87
C ALA A 200 3.79 -47.36 -33.52
N LEU A 201 4.14 -48.07 -32.44
CA LEU A 201 3.74 -47.73 -31.08
C LEU A 201 4.35 -46.40 -30.60
N LEU A 202 5.62 -46.15 -30.94
CA LEU A 202 6.31 -44.90 -30.62
C LEU A 202 5.69 -43.69 -31.35
N GLU A 203 5.35 -43.83 -32.64
CA GLU A 203 4.68 -42.76 -33.39
C GLU A 203 3.22 -42.55 -32.95
N SER A 204 2.53 -43.61 -32.53
CA SER A 204 1.21 -43.52 -31.90
C SER A 204 1.28 -42.71 -30.59
N ALA A 205 2.28 -43.00 -29.75
CA ALA A 205 2.54 -42.26 -28.52
C ALA A 205 2.85 -40.78 -28.80
N ARG A 206 3.69 -40.50 -29.79
CA ARG A 206 4.00 -39.13 -30.23
C ARG A 206 2.75 -38.39 -30.68
N THR A 207 1.92 -39.04 -31.48
CA THR A 207 0.69 -38.44 -32.03
C THR A 207 -0.32 -38.14 -30.93
N ALA A 208 -0.55 -39.09 -30.01
CA ALA A 208 -1.43 -38.91 -28.86
C ALA A 208 -0.98 -37.71 -27.99
N LEU A 209 0.32 -37.62 -27.67
CA LEU A 209 0.87 -36.53 -26.88
C LEU A 209 0.75 -35.17 -27.59
N ARG A 210 0.97 -35.11 -28.91
CA ARG A 210 0.79 -33.87 -29.70
C ARG A 210 -0.67 -33.42 -29.75
N ARG A 211 -1.64 -34.35 -29.85
CA ARG A 211 -3.08 -34.03 -29.78
C ARG A 211 -3.44 -33.40 -28.44
N SER A 212 -2.86 -33.88 -27.35
CA SER A 212 -3.01 -33.30 -26.00
C SER A 212 -2.20 -32.03 -25.75
N ARG A 213 -1.69 -31.38 -26.82
CA ARG A 213 -0.91 -30.14 -26.81
C ARG A 213 0.46 -30.24 -26.13
N TYR A 214 1.07 -31.42 -26.07
CA TYR A 214 2.45 -31.54 -25.62
C TYR A 214 3.44 -31.24 -26.75
N ARG A 215 4.55 -30.60 -26.40
CA ARG A 215 5.75 -30.55 -27.26
C ARG A 215 6.48 -31.87 -27.10
N THR A 216 6.72 -32.58 -28.20
CA THR A 216 7.31 -33.93 -28.20
C THR A 216 8.65 -33.96 -28.91
N GLU A 217 9.62 -34.68 -28.36
CA GLU A 217 10.90 -35.01 -29.00
C GLU A 217 11.11 -36.52 -28.97
N VAL A 218 11.37 -37.12 -30.12
CA VAL A 218 11.77 -38.53 -30.22
C VAL A 218 13.26 -38.65 -29.96
N ARG A 219 13.65 -39.63 -29.15
CA ARG A 219 15.04 -39.87 -28.78
C ARG A 219 15.38 -41.35 -28.91
N GLU A 220 16.54 -41.61 -29.48
CA GLU A 220 17.13 -42.95 -29.50
C GLU A 220 17.97 -43.16 -28.23
N GLU A 221 17.76 -44.29 -27.56
CA GLU A 221 18.52 -44.76 -26.41
C GLU A 221 19.27 -46.05 -26.79
N LYS A 222 20.21 -46.49 -25.95
CA LYS A 222 21.09 -47.64 -26.28
C LYS A 222 20.35 -48.94 -26.60
N ARG A 223 19.15 -49.15 -26.06
CA ARG A 223 18.33 -50.39 -26.20
C ARG A 223 16.83 -50.10 -26.23
N SER A 224 16.45 -48.89 -26.59
CA SER A 224 15.05 -48.41 -26.56
C SER A 224 14.93 -47.13 -27.36
N ARG A 225 13.71 -46.79 -27.76
CA ARG A 225 13.36 -45.44 -28.25
C ARG A 225 12.38 -44.81 -27.28
N SER A 226 12.42 -43.49 -27.14
CA SER A 226 11.51 -42.79 -26.24
C SER A 226 10.99 -41.49 -26.83
N VAL A 227 9.75 -41.15 -26.47
CA VAL A 227 9.14 -39.84 -26.70
C VAL A 227 9.20 -39.09 -25.38
N SER A 228 9.93 -37.98 -25.34
CA SER A 228 9.82 -37.03 -24.23
C SER A 228 8.85 -35.92 -24.60
N ALA A 229 7.90 -35.66 -23.70
CA ALA A 229 6.85 -34.68 -23.89
C ALA A 229 6.79 -33.69 -22.73
N GLU A 230 6.56 -32.42 -23.03
CA GLU A 230 6.34 -31.39 -22.01
C GLU A 230 5.18 -30.44 -22.38
N ARG A 231 4.48 -29.94 -21.35
CA ARG A 231 3.39 -28.95 -21.44
C ARG A 231 3.40 -28.03 -20.23
N GLY A 232 2.79 -26.84 -20.35
CA GLY A 232 2.58 -25.93 -19.23
C GLY A 232 3.70 -24.92 -19.00
N LEU A 233 4.46 -24.57 -20.05
CA LEU A 233 5.50 -23.53 -19.99
C LEU A 233 4.92 -22.12 -19.73
N LEU A 234 3.60 -21.97 -19.93
CA LEU A 234 2.85 -20.79 -19.53
C LEU A 234 2.87 -20.56 -18.02
N ARG A 235 3.01 -21.60 -17.19
CA ARG A 235 3.16 -21.44 -15.73
C ARG A 235 4.37 -20.58 -15.37
N GLU A 236 5.52 -20.90 -15.97
CA GLU A 236 6.78 -20.16 -15.76
C GLU A 236 6.72 -18.76 -16.39
N SER A 237 6.02 -18.64 -17.53
CA SER A 237 5.76 -17.36 -18.18
C SER A 237 4.87 -16.46 -17.31
N GLY A 238 3.84 -17.01 -16.67
CA GLY A 238 2.94 -16.29 -15.77
C GLY A 238 3.65 -15.78 -14.53
N ASN A 239 4.49 -16.64 -13.91
CA ASN A 239 5.31 -16.21 -12.78
C ASN A 239 6.26 -15.05 -13.17
N LEU A 240 6.88 -15.14 -14.35
CA LEU A 240 7.75 -14.08 -14.85
C LEU A 240 6.97 -12.79 -15.17
N LEU A 241 5.81 -12.92 -15.80
CA LEU A 241 4.90 -11.81 -16.12
C LEU A 241 4.46 -11.08 -14.86
N PHE A 242 4.11 -11.81 -13.79
CA PHE A 242 3.77 -11.24 -12.48
C PHE A 242 4.89 -10.36 -11.94
N HIS A 243 6.13 -10.86 -11.94
CA HIS A 243 7.28 -10.11 -11.42
C HIS A 243 7.62 -8.88 -12.27
N VAL A 244 7.57 -9.01 -13.61
CA VAL A 244 7.79 -7.88 -14.53
C VAL A 244 6.70 -6.83 -14.35
N ALA A 245 5.45 -7.24 -14.17
CA ALA A 245 4.34 -6.35 -13.94
C ALA A 245 4.46 -5.62 -12.59
N LEU A 246 4.92 -6.31 -11.53
CA LEU A 246 5.22 -5.67 -10.24
C LEU A 246 6.29 -4.58 -10.37
N VAL A 247 7.37 -4.84 -11.12
CA VAL A 247 8.36 -3.81 -11.44
C VAL A 247 7.73 -2.67 -12.24
N GLY A 248 6.87 -2.98 -13.20
CA GLY A 248 6.12 -1.98 -13.97
C GLY A 248 5.29 -1.06 -13.08
N VAL A 249 4.54 -1.61 -12.13
CA VAL A 249 3.79 -0.83 -11.11
C VAL A 249 4.73 0.08 -10.34
N LEU A 250 5.84 -0.44 -9.82
CA LEU A 250 6.80 0.34 -9.02
C LEU A 250 7.43 1.47 -9.83
N VAL A 251 7.81 1.22 -11.09
CA VAL A 251 8.34 2.25 -12.00
C VAL A 251 7.28 3.31 -12.29
N CYS A 252 6.02 2.91 -12.49
CA CYS A 252 4.93 3.87 -12.74
C CYS A 252 4.59 4.71 -11.50
N ILE A 253 4.62 4.12 -10.30
CA ILE A 253 4.45 4.86 -9.05
C ILE A 253 5.60 5.86 -8.86
N ALA A 254 6.85 5.42 -9.06
CA ALA A 254 8.01 6.30 -8.94
C ALA A 254 7.98 7.44 -9.97
N GLY A 255 7.66 7.14 -11.23
CA GLY A 255 7.47 8.15 -12.27
C GLY A 255 6.32 9.09 -11.95
N GLY A 256 5.18 8.55 -11.51
CA GLY A 256 4.01 9.31 -11.09
C GLY A 256 4.32 10.28 -9.96
N GLN A 257 5.01 9.85 -8.90
CA GLN A 257 5.42 10.72 -7.80
C GLN A 257 6.33 11.88 -8.25
N LEU A 258 7.12 11.69 -9.31
CA LEU A 258 7.99 12.75 -9.84
C LEU A 258 7.23 13.75 -10.71
N THR A 259 6.17 13.35 -11.40
CA THR A 259 5.44 14.19 -12.37
C THR A 259 4.04 14.60 -11.93
N THR A 260 3.56 14.12 -10.77
CA THR A 260 2.22 14.43 -10.25
C THR A 260 2.18 15.84 -9.66
N TYR A 261 0.99 16.41 -9.60
CA TYR A 261 0.67 17.49 -8.68
C TYR A 261 -0.66 17.22 -7.99
N ARG A 262 -0.81 17.83 -6.80
CA ARG A 262 -2.03 17.85 -6.01
C ARG A 262 -2.23 19.26 -5.48
N GLY A 263 -3.36 19.87 -5.79
CA GLY A 263 -3.72 21.19 -5.30
C GLY A 263 -5.06 21.17 -4.58
N GLN A 264 -5.20 21.98 -3.54
CA GLN A 264 -6.46 22.16 -2.83
C GLN A 264 -6.96 23.58 -3.02
N ILE A 265 -8.27 23.72 -3.19
CA ILE A 265 -8.91 25.03 -3.37
C ILE A 265 -10.32 25.02 -2.78
N THR A 266 -10.66 26.10 -2.10
CA THR A 266 -12.00 26.39 -1.64
C THR A 266 -12.70 27.34 -2.61
N VAL A 267 -13.83 26.92 -3.18
CA VAL A 267 -14.60 27.72 -4.15
C VAL A 267 -15.97 28.01 -3.57
N ILE A 268 -16.35 29.29 -3.56
CA ILE A 268 -17.65 29.78 -3.08
C ILE A 268 -18.67 29.65 -4.23
N GLU A 269 -19.94 29.41 -3.90
CA GLU A 269 -21.02 29.40 -4.89
C GLU A 269 -21.04 30.71 -5.71
N GLY A 270 -21.18 30.57 -7.01
CA GLY A 270 -21.10 31.65 -8.00
C GLY A 270 -19.68 31.96 -8.49
N ASP A 271 -18.64 31.50 -7.79
CA ASP A 271 -17.26 31.80 -8.16
C ASP A 271 -16.68 30.75 -9.12
N GLY A 272 -15.72 31.20 -9.92
CA GLY A 272 -14.99 30.40 -10.89
C GLY A 272 -13.58 30.06 -10.42
N PHE A 273 -13.12 28.87 -10.79
CA PHE A 273 -11.76 28.40 -10.64
C PHE A 273 -11.14 28.14 -12.02
N SER A 274 -9.87 28.49 -12.19
CA SER A 274 -9.06 28.11 -13.35
C SER A 274 -7.85 27.31 -12.89
N ASN A 275 -7.60 26.15 -13.52
CA ASN A 275 -6.48 25.29 -13.17
C ASN A 275 -5.12 25.95 -13.47
N SER A 276 -4.65 26.75 -12.53
CA SER A 276 -3.41 27.52 -12.60
C SER A 276 -2.81 27.61 -11.20
N LEU A 277 -1.49 27.65 -11.11
CA LEU A 277 -0.79 27.51 -9.83
C LEU A 277 -1.22 28.57 -8.80
N THR A 278 -1.48 29.80 -9.24
CA THR A 278 -1.87 30.93 -8.38
C THR A 278 -3.29 30.85 -7.84
N GLN A 279 -4.11 29.92 -8.32
CA GLN A 279 -5.51 29.76 -7.91
C GLN A 279 -5.69 28.71 -6.80
N TYR A 280 -4.62 28.05 -6.35
CA TYR A 280 -4.69 27.04 -5.30
C TYR A 280 -4.36 27.62 -3.92
N ASP A 281 -5.10 27.19 -2.90
CA ASP A 281 -4.83 27.54 -1.49
C ASP A 281 -3.59 26.80 -0.98
N SER A 282 -3.43 25.55 -1.41
CA SER A 282 -2.25 24.73 -1.16
C SER A 282 -1.89 23.92 -2.40
N PHE A 283 -0.60 23.70 -2.63
CA PHE A 283 -0.12 23.00 -3.82
C PHE A 283 1.12 22.18 -3.50
N GLU A 284 1.06 20.89 -3.83
CA GLU A 284 2.17 19.96 -3.74
C GLU A 284 2.46 19.36 -5.11
N SER A 285 3.75 19.21 -5.43
CA SER A 285 4.16 18.67 -6.72
C SER A 285 5.37 17.76 -6.63
N GLY A 286 5.49 16.88 -7.62
CA GLY A 286 6.69 16.09 -7.83
C GLY A 286 7.87 16.94 -8.31
N ALA A 287 9.08 16.40 -8.15
CA ALA A 287 10.32 17.11 -8.47
C ALA A 287 10.53 17.40 -9.96
N TRP A 288 9.75 16.76 -10.85
CA TRP A 288 9.76 16.96 -12.31
C TRP A 288 8.45 17.57 -12.81
N PHE A 289 7.65 18.16 -11.92
CA PHE A 289 6.48 18.93 -12.31
C PHE A 289 6.90 20.20 -13.07
N ASP A 290 6.15 20.51 -14.12
CA ASP A 290 6.23 21.77 -14.85
C ASP A 290 4.81 22.35 -14.96
N GLU A 291 4.66 23.67 -14.75
CA GLU A 291 3.36 24.34 -14.82
C GLU A 291 2.72 24.22 -16.22
N SER A 292 3.53 24.10 -17.27
CA SER A 292 3.04 23.90 -18.64
C SER A 292 2.41 22.52 -18.90
N ASP A 293 2.61 21.56 -18.00
CA ASP A 293 1.97 20.24 -18.04
C ASP A 293 0.61 20.22 -17.32
N MET A 294 0.18 21.33 -16.71
CA MET A 294 -1.13 21.42 -16.07
C MET A 294 -2.24 21.34 -17.11
N PRO A 295 -3.23 20.44 -16.95
CA PRO A 295 -4.37 20.38 -17.85
C PRO A 295 -5.18 21.67 -17.85
N ASP A 296 -5.44 22.25 -19.02
CA ASP A 296 -6.24 23.46 -19.12
C ASP A 296 -7.72 23.15 -18.88
N PHE A 297 -8.25 23.58 -17.73
CA PHE A 297 -9.68 23.58 -17.49
C PHE A 297 -10.06 24.67 -16.48
N ARG A 298 -11.33 25.04 -16.52
CA ARG A 298 -11.96 25.91 -15.53
C ARG A 298 -13.29 25.31 -15.10
N PHE A 299 -13.73 25.63 -13.90
CA PHE A 299 -15.10 25.32 -13.49
C PHE A 299 -15.68 26.47 -12.67
N THR A 300 -17.00 26.60 -12.69
CA THR A 300 -17.75 27.47 -11.78
C THR A 300 -18.55 26.59 -10.85
N LEU A 301 -18.52 26.88 -9.55
CA LEU A 301 -19.42 26.24 -8.58
C LEU A 301 -20.77 26.94 -8.67
N GLU A 302 -21.79 26.26 -9.19
CA GLU A 302 -23.13 26.85 -9.33
C GLU A 302 -23.93 26.73 -8.02
N ASP A 303 -23.88 25.55 -7.40
CA ASP A 303 -24.69 25.22 -6.23
C ASP A 303 -24.01 24.10 -5.43
N PHE A 304 -24.07 24.19 -4.10
CA PHE A 304 -23.63 23.14 -3.19
C PHE A 304 -24.79 22.69 -2.31
N ARG A 305 -25.18 21.41 -2.46
CA ARG A 305 -26.31 20.83 -1.74
C ARG A 305 -25.81 19.81 -0.74
N ALA A 306 -26.07 20.07 0.53
CA ALA A 306 -25.89 19.11 1.62
C ALA A 306 -27.25 18.65 2.14
N THR A 307 -27.37 17.36 2.44
CA THR A 307 -28.52 16.83 3.18
C THR A 307 -28.06 16.12 4.44
N TYR A 308 -28.85 16.25 5.50
CA TYR A 308 -28.55 15.71 6.82
C TYR A 308 -29.77 14.96 7.37
N VAL A 309 -29.54 14.06 8.32
CA VAL A 309 -30.62 13.36 9.02
C VAL A 309 -31.50 14.38 9.75
N GLN A 310 -32.81 14.30 9.53
CA GLN A 310 -33.80 15.17 10.17
C GLN A 310 -34.42 14.54 11.42
N PRO A 311 -35.01 15.33 12.34
CA PRO A 311 -35.79 14.81 13.45
C PRO A 311 -36.92 13.87 12.97
N GLY A 312 -36.96 12.65 13.50
CA GLY A 312 -37.95 11.62 13.14
C GLY A 312 -37.49 10.66 12.04
N GLU A 313 -36.34 10.89 11.42
CA GLU A 313 -35.69 9.92 10.54
C GLU A 313 -34.84 8.91 11.31
N ALA A 314 -34.53 7.76 10.68
CA ALA A 314 -33.60 6.79 11.23
C ALA A 314 -32.15 7.29 11.11
N GLY A 315 -31.49 7.55 12.24
CA GLY A 315 -30.09 7.99 12.32
C GLY A 315 -29.87 8.99 13.46
N THR A 316 -28.65 9.50 13.59
CA THR A 316 -28.36 10.62 14.50
C THR A 316 -28.71 11.92 13.80
N VAL A 317 -29.57 12.77 14.40
CA VAL A 317 -29.94 14.07 13.81
C VAL A 317 -28.69 14.90 13.54
N GLY A 318 -28.59 15.47 12.33
CA GLY A 318 -27.43 16.23 11.87
C GLY A 318 -26.34 15.41 11.19
N GLU A 319 -26.44 14.07 11.19
CA GLU A 319 -25.50 13.22 10.47
C GLU A 319 -25.61 13.44 8.94
N PRO A 320 -24.49 13.61 8.21
CA PRO A 320 -24.52 13.81 6.76
C PRO A 320 -25.11 12.63 5.98
N ARG A 321 -25.92 12.94 4.96
CA ARG A 321 -26.51 11.97 4.02
C ARG A 321 -25.91 12.09 2.63
N SER A 322 -25.79 13.31 2.11
CA SER A 322 -25.21 13.59 0.81
C SER A 322 -24.52 14.95 0.80
N PHE A 323 -23.45 15.03 0.01
CA PHE A 323 -22.81 16.28 -0.39
C PHE A 323 -22.67 16.26 -1.90
N GLU A 324 -23.24 17.26 -2.55
CA GLU A 324 -23.26 17.40 -4.01
C GLU A 324 -22.81 18.82 -4.36
N ALA A 325 -21.76 18.93 -5.18
CA ALA A 325 -21.31 20.19 -5.74
C ALA A 325 -21.62 20.20 -7.24
N ASP A 326 -22.53 21.06 -7.66
CA ASP A 326 -22.91 21.24 -9.06
C ASP A 326 -21.97 22.24 -9.70
N VAL A 327 -21.20 21.79 -10.69
CA VAL A 327 -20.15 22.58 -11.34
C VAL A 327 -20.40 22.68 -12.85
N GLN A 328 -20.09 23.85 -13.42
CA GLN A 328 -20.01 24.04 -14.86
C GLN A 328 -18.57 24.03 -15.33
N VAL A 329 -18.16 22.94 -15.97
CA VAL A 329 -16.78 22.71 -16.42
C VAL A 329 -16.61 23.22 -17.84
N THR A 330 -15.50 23.92 -18.11
CA THR A 330 -15.09 24.29 -19.47
C THR A 330 -13.65 23.83 -19.73
N THR A 331 -13.48 23.10 -20.81
CA THR A 331 -12.16 22.74 -21.39
C THR A 331 -11.95 23.55 -22.67
N PRO A 332 -10.73 24.02 -22.99
CA PRO A 332 -10.47 24.74 -24.23
C PRO A 332 -10.90 23.94 -25.48
N GLY A 333 -11.74 24.56 -26.32
CA GLY A 333 -12.22 23.96 -27.55
C GLY A 333 -13.43 23.02 -27.40
N GLU A 334 -13.95 22.85 -26.18
CA GLU A 334 -15.14 22.05 -25.89
C GLU A 334 -16.31 22.92 -25.42
N GLU A 335 -17.53 22.39 -25.51
CA GLU A 335 -18.72 23.03 -24.92
C GLU A 335 -18.69 22.91 -23.39
N GLN A 336 -19.31 23.88 -22.71
CA GLN A 336 -19.44 23.84 -21.25
C GLN A 336 -20.36 22.69 -20.84
N VAL A 337 -19.94 21.90 -19.84
CA VAL A 337 -20.67 20.72 -19.37
C VAL A 337 -21.01 20.89 -17.88
N ALA A 338 -22.29 20.70 -17.55
CA ALA A 338 -22.76 20.64 -16.17
C ALA A 338 -22.53 19.24 -15.58
N GLN A 339 -21.89 19.17 -14.42
CA GLN A 339 -21.59 17.91 -13.73
C GLN A 339 -21.72 18.07 -12.22
N THR A 340 -22.05 16.98 -11.53
CA THR A 340 -22.18 16.96 -10.07
C THR A 340 -21.05 16.14 -9.46
N VAL A 341 -20.25 16.77 -8.60
CA VAL A 341 -19.19 16.12 -7.82
C VAL A 341 -19.76 15.62 -6.50
N GLN A 342 -19.45 14.38 -6.13
CA GLN A 342 -19.86 13.78 -4.85
C GLN A 342 -18.65 13.11 -4.18
N VAL A 343 -18.71 12.89 -2.86
CA VAL A 343 -17.61 12.29 -2.06
C VAL A 343 -17.05 11.00 -2.68
N ASN A 344 -17.91 10.14 -3.25
CA ASN A 344 -17.51 8.88 -3.89
C ASN A 344 -17.68 8.89 -5.42
N LYS A 345 -17.95 10.05 -6.02
CA LYS A 345 -18.06 10.25 -7.47
C LYS A 345 -17.26 11.48 -7.86
N PRO A 346 -15.92 11.35 -7.94
CA PRO A 346 -15.07 12.45 -8.37
C PRO A 346 -15.31 12.78 -9.83
N LEU A 347 -15.08 14.05 -10.16
CA LEU A 347 -15.09 14.52 -11.52
C LEU A 347 -13.73 14.21 -12.17
N HIS A 348 -13.75 13.73 -13.41
CA HIS A 348 -12.54 13.52 -14.20
C HIS A 348 -12.59 14.45 -15.41
N VAL A 349 -11.62 15.35 -15.50
CA VAL A 349 -11.31 16.17 -16.67
C VAL A 349 -10.08 15.54 -17.35
N ASP A 350 -9.84 15.78 -18.64
CA ASP A 350 -8.71 15.12 -19.31
C ASP A 350 -7.39 15.45 -18.62
N GLY A 351 -6.77 14.43 -18.02
CA GLY A 351 -5.56 14.56 -17.22
C GLY A 351 -5.78 14.80 -15.72
N ALA A 352 -6.87 15.41 -15.25
CA ALA A 352 -7.04 15.76 -13.83
C ALA A 352 -8.29 15.15 -13.20
N SER A 353 -8.19 14.76 -11.94
CA SER A 353 -9.29 14.27 -11.12
C SER A 353 -9.59 15.27 -10.01
N MET A 354 -10.85 15.64 -9.84
CA MET A 354 -11.33 16.59 -8.85
C MET A 354 -12.23 15.86 -7.84
N TYR A 355 -11.83 15.90 -6.58
CA TYR A 355 -12.49 15.25 -5.45
C TYR A 355 -13.11 16.30 -4.54
N LEU A 356 -14.30 16.02 -4.03
CA LEU A 356 -14.92 16.85 -3.01
C LEU A 356 -14.29 16.52 -1.65
N LEU A 357 -13.51 17.47 -1.11
CA LEU A 357 -12.76 17.33 0.13
C LEU A 357 -13.57 17.80 1.35
N GLY A 358 -14.29 18.91 1.20
CA GLY A 358 -14.98 19.57 2.30
C GLY A 358 -16.02 20.57 1.83
N ASN A 359 -16.71 21.18 2.77
CA ASN A 359 -17.71 22.22 2.52
C ASN A 359 -17.91 23.07 3.77
N GLY A 360 -18.60 24.19 3.59
CA GLY A 360 -19.04 25.02 4.70
C GLY A 360 -19.87 26.18 4.19
N TYR A 361 -19.92 27.22 5.01
CA TYR A 361 -20.68 28.43 4.73
C TYR A 361 -19.76 29.62 4.56
N ALA A 362 -20.16 30.52 3.66
CA ALA A 362 -19.51 31.79 3.42
C ALA A 362 -20.55 32.90 3.64
N PRO A 363 -20.76 33.37 4.89
CA PRO A 363 -21.58 34.55 5.15
C PRO A 363 -20.99 35.76 4.43
N GLU A 364 -21.85 36.55 3.82
CA GLU A 364 -21.49 37.83 3.22
C GLU A 364 -21.51 38.89 4.30
N VAL A 365 -20.36 39.52 4.54
CA VAL A 365 -20.17 40.47 5.63
C VAL A 365 -19.58 41.75 5.05
N THR A 366 -20.16 42.89 5.42
CA THR A 366 -19.60 44.20 5.14
C THR A 366 -19.11 44.83 6.44
N VAL A 367 -17.88 45.35 6.42
CA VAL A 367 -17.26 46.08 7.53
C VAL A 367 -16.97 47.50 7.03
N THR A 368 -17.54 48.48 7.73
CA THR A 368 -17.28 49.91 7.49
C THR A 368 -16.51 50.46 8.67
N ASP A 369 -15.45 51.21 8.42
CA ASP A 369 -14.67 51.86 9.47
C ASP A 369 -15.36 53.14 10.02
N PRO A 370 -14.88 53.69 11.16
CA PRO A 370 -15.38 54.94 11.73
C PRO A 370 -15.35 56.16 10.80
N GLU A 371 -14.55 56.14 9.73
CA GLU A 371 -14.52 57.22 8.72
C GLU A 371 -15.63 57.06 7.66
N GLY A 372 -16.38 55.95 7.70
CA GLY A 372 -17.45 55.63 6.76
C GLY A 372 -16.98 54.93 5.49
N SER A 373 -15.74 54.40 5.47
CA SER A 373 -15.19 53.66 4.33
C SER A 373 -15.44 52.16 4.49
N VAL A 374 -15.88 51.50 3.42
CA VAL A 374 -15.98 50.04 3.39
C VAL A 374 -14.57 49.45 3.29
N VAL A 375 -14.18 48.69 4.30
CA VAL A 375 -12.81 48.17 4.48
C VAL A 375 -12.71 46.65 4.30
N ALA A 376 -13.85 45.96 4.34
CA ALA A 376 -14.00 44.58 3.90
C ALA A 376 -15.45 44.36 3.44
N GLU A 377 -15.63 43.65 2.33
CA GLU A 377 -16.95 43.33 1.76
C GLU A 377 -16.90 41.99 1.04
N GLY A 378 -17.94 41.18 1.20
CA GLY A 378 -18.17 39.97 0.41
C GLY A 378 -18.24 38.69 1.24
N PRO A 379 -18.27 37.53 0.57
CA PRO A 379 -18.39 36.23 1.23
C PRO A 379 -17.09 35.89 1.97
N VAL A 380 -17.21 35.47 3.23
CA VAL A 380 -16.06 35.11 4.08
C VAL A 380 -16.07 33.62 4.35
N ILE A 381 -15.05 32.89 3.89
CA ILE A 381 -14.92 31.46 4.17
C ILE A 381 -14.79 31.25 5.68
N THR A 382 -15.69 30.43 6.25
CA THR A 382 -15.65 30.04 7.66
C THR A 382 -15.02 28.66 7.82
N VAL A 383 -14.37 28.40 8.94
CA VAL A 383 -13.69 27.11 9.21
C VAL A 383 -14.47 26.31 10.26
N PRO A 384 -15.07 25.16 9.91
CA PRO A 384 -15.79 24.32 10.86
C PRO A 384 -14.89 23.79 11.98
N LEU A 385 -15.35 23.85 13.23
CA LEU A 385 -14.61 23.34 14.41
C LEU A 385 -14.64 21.80 14.52
N GLY A 386 -15.39 21.11 13.64
CA GLY A 386 -15.50 19.66 13.62
C GLY A 386 -16.68 19.09 14.42
N ASP A 387 -17.58 19.93 14.95
CA ASP A 387 -18.83 19.49 15.57
C ASP A 387 -19.92 19.16 14.53
N LEU A 388 -20.92 18.37 14.93
CA LEU A 388 -22.04 18.00 14.05
C LEU A 388 -22.93 19.18 13.66
N GLY A 389 -22.91 20.28 14.43
CA GLY A 389 -23.71 21.48 14.17
C GLY A 389 -23.09 22.42 13.14
N TYR A 390 -21.85 22.19 12.71
CA TYR A 390 -21.09 23.10 11.82
C TYR A 390 -20.88 24.48 12.45
N THR A 391 -20.56 24.51 13.76
CA THR A 391 -20.07 25.73 14.40
C THR A 391 -18.76 26.11 13.72
N SER A 392 -18.71 27.26 13.06
CA SER A 392 -17.61 27.61 12.16
C SER A 392 -16.98 28.93 12.57
N GLN A 393 -15.65 28.96 12.70
CA GLN A 393 -14.90 30.17 13.01
C GLN A 393 -14.90 31.13 11.82
N LEU A 394 -15.01 32.42 12.11
CA LEU A 394 -14.95 33.52 11.14
C LEU A 394 -13.87 34.52 11.56
N VAL A 395 -13.02 34.90 10.61
CA VAL A 395 -12.01 35.94 10.78
C VAL A 395 -12.03 36.84 9.55
N ILE A 396 -12.10 38.15 9.76
CA ILE A 396 -11.91 39.18 8.73
C ILE A 396 -10.78 40.07 9.20
N LYS A 397 -9.80 40.31 8.32
CA LYS A 397 -8.67 41.21 8.55
C LYS A 397 -8.80 42.40 7.61
N ALA A 398 -8.98 43.59 8.16
CA ALA A 398 -9.11 44.84 7.44
C ALA A 398 -7.88 45.74 7.71
N PRO A 399 -6.75 45.53 7.00
CA PRO A 399 -5.54 46.32 7.18
C PRO A 399 -5.68 47.77 6.76
N ASP A 400 -6.64 48.07 5.88
CA ASP A 400 -6.87 49.42 5.35
C ASP A 400 -7.80 50.26 6.22
N ALA A 401 -8.36 49.69 7.30
CA ALA A 401 -9.25 50.39 8.21
C ALA A 401 -8.58 51.57 8.92
N ARG A 402 -9.36 52.65 9.13
CA ARG A 402 -8.90 53.87 9.80
C ARG A 402 -9.75 54.18 11.05
N PRO A 403 -9.15 54.70 12.14
CA PRO A 403 -7.73 55.10 12.26
C PRO A 403 -6.75 53.94 12.47
N GLU A 404 -7.22 52.78 12.95
CA GLU A 404 -6.40 51.60 13.25
C GLU A 404 -6.87 50.38 12.44
N GLN A 405 -5.96 49.44 12.16
CA GLN A 405 -6.32 48.21 11.46
C GLN A 405 -7.32 47.41 12.31
N THR A 406 -8.27 46.77 11.65
CA THR A 406 -9.41 46.13 12.32
C THR A 406 -9.44 44.63 12.02
N ALA A 407 -9.70 43.82 13.04
CA ALA A 407 -10.03 42.41 12.91
C ALA A 407 -11.44 42.14 13.44
N VAL A 408 -12.28 41.47 12.64
CA VAL A 408 -13.56 40.92 13.11
C VAL A 408 -13.36 39.43 13.33
N VAL A 409 -13.66 38.96 14.54
CA VAL A 409 -13.42 37.57 14.94
C VAL A 409 -14.65 37.02 15.63
N GLY A 410 -15.05 35.80 15.28
CA GLY A 410 -16.19 35.16 15.90
C GLY A 410 -16.57 33.85 15.26
N TYR A 411 -17.87 33.56 15.29
CA TYR A 411 -18.43 32.32 14.77
C TYR A 411 -19.63 32.57 13.87
N PHE A 412 -19.72 31.80 12.80
CA PHE A 412 -20.93 31.57 12.04
C PHE A 412 -21.64 30.31 12.56
N LEU A 413 -22.94 30.43 12.80
CA LEU A 413 -23.79 29.37 13.33
C LEU A 413 -24.96 29.15 12.38
N PRO A 414 -25.01 28.03 11.61
CA PRO A 414 -26.12 27.75 10.69
C PRO A 414 -27.48 27.65 11.38
N THR A 415 -27.53 27.03 12.55
CA THR A 415 -28.70 27.00 13.44
C THR A 415 -28.26 27.44 14.84
N GLY A 416 -28.13 28.75 15.03
CA GLY A 416 -27.40 29.32 16.15
C GLY A 416 -28.14 29.33 17.49
N THR A 417 -27.42 28.94 18.54
CA THR A 417 -27.78 29.19 19.93
C THR A 417 -26.61 29.82 20.67
N ILE A 418 -26.88 30.77 21.56
CA ILE A 418 -25.88 31.39 22.43
C ILE A 418 -26.43 31.29 23.85
N ASP A 419 -25.82 30.43 24.65
CA ASP A 419 -26.20 30.12 26.03
C ASP A 419 -24.97 30.14 26.96
N ASP A 420 -25.09 29.65 28.20
CA ASP A 420 -23.99 29.60 29.17
C ASP A 420 -22.76 28.77 28.70
N GLN A 421 -22.91 27.96 27.64
CA GLN A 421 -21.80 27.21 27.02
C GLN A 421 -21.14 27.98 25.86
N GLY A 422 -21.60 29.20 25.58
CA GLY A 422 -21.12 30.02 24.48
C GLY A 422 -21.88 29.81 23.15
N PRO A 423 -21.41 30.45 22.06
CA PRO A 423 -22.01 30.34 20.74
C PRO A 423 -21.76 28.95 20.14
N ARG A 424 -22.84 28.26 19.75
CA ARG A 424 -22.77 26.95 19.07
C ARG A 424 -23.96 26.74 18.14
N SER A 425 -23.78 25.85 17.17
CA SER A 425 -24.87 25.46 16.28
C SER A 425 -25.54 24.16 16.74
N LEU A 426 -26.87 24.08 16.63
CA LEU A 426 -27.65 22.90 16.99
C LEU A 426 -27.83 21.92 15.83
N TYR A 427 -27.73 22.40 14.60
CA TYR A 427 -27.98 21.65 13.39
C TYR A 427 -27.14 22.23 12.25
N PRO A 428 -26.55 21.39 11.37
CA PRO A 428 -25.60 21.85 10.36
C PRO A 428 -26.25 22.60 9.19
N ASP A 429 -27.56 22.50 9.01
CA ASP A 429 -28.27 23.26 7.98
C ASP A 429 -28.60 24.68 8.47
N ALA A 430 -28.75 25.63 7.54
CA ALA A 430 -28.92 27.05 7.85
C ALA A 430 -30.39 27.41 8.21
N LEU A 431 -30.92 26.85 9.30
CA LEU A 431 -32.31 27.07 9.73
C LEU A 431 -32.52 28.38 10.51
N ASP A 432 -31.49 28.82 11.23
CA ASP A 432 -31.47 30.06 12.01
C ASP A 432 -30.05 30.65 11.98
N PRO A 433 -29.61 31.15 10.81
CA PRO A 433 -28.22 31.55 10.58
C PRO A 433 -27.89 32.83 11.35
N GLN A 434 -26.82 32.77 12.13
CA GLN A 434 -26.38 33.85 13.00
C GLN A 434 -24.87 34.03 12.95
N LEU A 435 -24.43 35.28 13.12
CA LEU A 435 -23.05 35.63 13.42
C LEU A 435 -22.92 36.04 14.89
N ALA A 436 -21.94 35.49 15.58
CA ALA A 436 -21.55 35.87 16.93
C ALA A 436 -20.12 36.42 16.88
N LEU A 437 -19.95 37.74 16.94
CA LEU A 437 -18.71 38.44 16.58
C LEU A 437 -18.19 39.34 17.71
N THR A 438 -16.89 39.61 17.64
CA THR A 438 -16.20 40.66 18.37
C THR A 438 -15.29 41.41 17.40
N VAL A 439 -15.05 42.69 17.65
CA VAL A 439 -14.17 43.53 16.83
C VAL A 439 -12.96 43.94 17.66
N HIS A 440 -11.78 43.84 17.06
CA HIS A 440 -10.51 44.18 17.68
C HIS A 440 -9.73 45.14 16.79
N GLN A 441 -8.97 46.05 17.38
CA GLN A 441 -8.17 47.05 16.69
C GLN A 441 -6.71 46.98 17.13
N GLY A 442 -5.78 47.22 16.20
CA GLY A 442 -4.34 47.22 16.50
C GLY A 442 -3.50 46.80 15.29
N ASP A 443 -2.33 46.21 15.55
CA ASP A 443 -1.43 45.70 14.50
C ASP A 443 -1.77 44.24 14.16
N LEU A 444 -2.21 43.99 12.93
CA LEU A 444 -2.54 42.66 12.42
C LEU A 444 -1.29 41.83 12.07
N GLY A 445 -0.09 42.41 12.13
CA GLY A 445 1.18 41.76 11.80
C GLY A 445 1.41 41.54 10.30
N LEU A 446 0.53 42.07 9.45
CA LEU A 446 0.55 41.87 7.99
C LEU A 446 1.69 42.63 7.30
N ASP A 447 2.18 43.71 7.91
CA ASP A 447 3.23 44.57 7.34
C ASP A 447 4.66 43.99 7.49
N THR A 448 4.80 42.88 8.21
CA THR A 448 6.12 42.27 8.52
C THR A 448 6.70 41.44 7.36
N GLY A 449 5.90 41.13 6.34
CA GLY A 449 6.30 40.27 5.22
C GLY A 449 6.42 38.78 5.57
N ILE A 450 6.03 38.39 6.79
CA ILE A 450 5.93 36.99 7.22
C ILE A 450 4.53 36.48 6.85
N PRO A 451 4.40 35.38 6.08
CA PRO A 451 3.10 34.77 5.79
C PRO A 451 2.34 34.44 7.08
N GLN A 452 1.06 34.81 7.13
CA GLN A 452 0.16 34.58 8.26
C GLN A 452 -1.00 33.68 7.84
N ASN A 453 -1.61 32.97 8.79
CA ASN A 453 -2.83 32.20 8.54
C ASN A 453 -3.98 33.15 8.14
N ALA A 454 -4.73 32.84 7.09
CA ALA A 454 -5.88 33.63 6.65
C ALA A 454 -7.07 33.51 7.61
N TYR A 455 -7.21 32.37 8.29
CA TYR A 455 -8.38 32.01 9.11
C TYR A 455 -8.19 32.23 10.62
N GLU A 456 -7.02 32.72 11.03
CA GLU A 456 -6.68 32.99 12.43
C GLU A 456 -6.01 34.35 12.56
N VAL A 457 -6.14 34.98 13.72
CA VAL A 457 -5.47 36.24 14.03
C VAL A 457 -4.89 36.18 15.44
N ASP A 458 -3.68 36.72 15.62
CA ASP A 458 -3.07 36.86 16.93
C ASP A 458 -3.76 38.01 17.68
N LEU A 459 -4.58 37.66 18.67
CA LEU A 459 -5.29 38.64 19.48
C LEU A 459 -4.41 39.33 20.52
N THR A 460 -3.18 38.87 20.76
CA THR A 460 -2.29 39.46 21.80
C THR A 460 -1.75 40.83 21.40
N THR A 461 -1.76 41.16 20.11
CA THR A 461 -1.36 42.46 19.57
C THR A 461 -2.53 43.40 19.34
N LEU A 462 -3.76 42.96 19.62
CA LEU A 462 -4.99 43.70 19.34
C LEU A 462 -5.73 44.03 20.64
N THR A 463 -6.51 45.10 20.60
CA THR A 463 -7.37 45.55 21.69
C THR A 463 -8.83 45.39 21.26
N PRO A 464 -9.69 44.72 22.05
CA PRO A 464 -11.11 44.63 21.72
C PRO A 464 -11.77 46.01 21.77
N VAL A 465 -12.67 46.28 20.83
CA VAL A 465 -13.60 47.41 20.94
C VAL A 465 -14.53 47.12 22.11
N ALA A 466 -14.56 48.04 23.07
CA ALA A 466 -15.22 47.85 24.35
C ALA A 466 -16.44 48.76 24.54
N GLU A 467 -17.38 48.32 25.36
CA GLU A 467 -18.49 49.15 25.86
C GLU A 467 -18.01 50.19 26.88
N GLU A 468 -18.92 51.08 27.31
CA GLU A 468 -18.61 52.12 28.30
C GLU A 468 -18.09 51.56 29.64
N ASP A 469 -18.41 50.31 29.97
CA ASP A 469 -17.96 49.62 31.19
C ASP A 469 -16.61 48.89 31.03
N GLY A 470 -16.02 48.92 29.84
CA GLY A 470 -14.74 48.29 29.50
C GLY A 470 -14.83 46.81 29.12
N SER A 471 -16.03 46.22 29.06
CA SER A 471 -16.22 44.86 28.55
C SER A 471 -16.18 44.83 27.01
N PRO A 472 -15.68 43.76 26.36
CA PRO A 472 -15.70 43.65 24.91
C PRO A 472 -17.13 43.65 24.35
N VAL A 473 -17.36 44.38 23.26
CA VAL A 473 -18.66 44.37 22.56
C VAL A 473 -18.90 42.98 21.96
N LEU A 474 -19.98 42.34 22.38
CA LEU A 474 -20.43 41.04 21.84
C LEU A 474 -21.57 41.28 20.85
N ILE A 475 -21.31 40.99 19.58
CA ILE A 475 -22.25 41.24 18.49
C ILE A 475 -22.98 39.94 18.14
N ARG A 476 -24.31 40.01 18.04
CA ARG A 476 -25.14 38.94 17.47
C ARG A 476 -25.94 39.49 16.29
N LEU A 477 -25.65 39.02 15.08
CA LEU A 477 -26.34 39.43 13.86
C LEU A 477 -27.12 38.27 13.24
N TYR A 478 -28.33 38.56 12.81
CA TYR A 478 -29.08 37.71 11.87
C TYR A 478 -28.91 38.24 10.45
N SER A 479 -29.20 37.40 9.45
CA SER A 479 -29.12 37.82 8.04
C SER A 479 -29.99 39.06 7.78
N GLY A 480 -29.41 40.03 7.08
CA GLY A 480 -29.96 41.36 6.79
C GLY A 480 -29.81 42.40 7.90
N GLN A 481 -29.12 42.08 9.00
CA GLN A 481 -28.90 43.02 10.10
C GLN A 481 -27.52 43.67 10.05
N GLU A 482 -27.43 44.85 10.66
CA GLU A 482 -26.22 45.63 10.87
C GLU A 482 -26.11 46.02 12.34
N TYR A 483 -24.87 46.14 12.84
CA TYR A 483 -24.55 46.63 14.16
C TYR A 483 -23.49 47.74 14.07
N GLU A 484 -23.77 48.88 14.71
CA GLU A 484 -22.84 50.00 14.86
C GLU A 484 -22.18 49.94 16.23
N LEU A 485 -20.84 49.90 16.25
CA LEU A 485 -20.03 49.87 17.45
C LEU A 485 -19.82 51.28 18.04
N PRO A 486 -19.47 51.41 19.34
CA PRO A 486 -19.27 52.71 19.98
C PRO A 486 -18.18 53.60 19.36
N ASP A 487 -17.23 53.00 18.67
CA ASP A 487 -16.14 53.68 17.96
C ASP A 487 -16.57 54.19 16.56
N GLY A 488 -17.77 53.82 16.09
CA GLY A 488 -18.31 54.15 14.76
C GLY A 488 -18.10 53.06 13.70
N THR A 489 -17.42 51.96 14.02
CA THR A 489 -17.29 50.82 13.10
C THR A 489 -18.67 50.18 12.88
N THR A 490 -19.04 49.82 11.65
CA THR A 490 -20.25 49.03 11.38
C THR A 490 -19.91 47.65 10.84
N VAL A 491 -20.69 46.64 11.25
CA VAL A 491 -20.61 45.28 10.72
C VAL A 491 -22.01 44.81 10.33
N SER A 492 -22.18 44.36 9.10
CA SER A 492 -23.45 43.83 8.58
C SER A 492 -23.34 42.37 8.13
N PHE A 493 -24.44 41.63 8.20
CA PHE A 493 -24.56 40.26 7.68
C PHE A 493 -25.52 40.28 6.50
N ASP A 494 -25.00 40.38 5.28
CA ASP A 494 -25.77 40.76 4.10
C ASP A 494 -26.46 39.57 3.41
N GLY A 495 -25.85 38.39 3.51
CA GLY A 495 -26.27 37.23 2.74
C GLY A 495 -25.52 35.98 3.15
N LEU A 496 -25.91 34.83 2.61
CA LEU A 496 -25.28 33.55 2.92
C LEU A 496 -25.10 32.75 1.64
N ARG A 497 -23.86 32.34 1.38
CA ARG A 497 -23.52 31.35 0.37
C ARG A 497 -22.89 30.13 1.01
N ARG A 498 -22.80 29.04 0.28
CA ARG A 498 -21.95 27.90 0.64
C ARG A 498 -20.67 27.94 -0.17
N TYR A 499 -19.71 27.12 0.27
CA TYR A 499 -18.52 26.83 -0.49
C TYR A 499 -18.30 25.32 -0.53
N ALA A 500 -17.54 24.87 -1.53
CA ALA A 500 -17.02 23.52 -1.61
C ALA A 500 -15.48 23.57 -1.68
N ALA A 501 -14.82 22.72 -0.90
CA ALA A 501 -13.39 22.51 -0.99
C ALA A 501 -13.11 21.33 -1.91
N PHE A 502 -12.25 21.54 -2.89
CA PHE A 502 -11.86 20.57 -3.90
C PHE A 502 -10.40 20.18 -3.73
N ASP A 503 -10.13 18.90 -3.94
CA ASP A 503 -8.78 18.36 -4.10
C ASP A 503 -8.61 17.94 -5.56
N ILE A 504 -7.66 18.58 -6.24
CA ILE A 504 -7.41 18.38 -7.67
C ILE A 504 -6.06 17.68 -7.81
N ALA A 505 -6.08 16.49 -8.40
CA ALA A 505 -4.90 15.66 -8.57
C ALA A 505 -4.68 15.30 -10.04
N HIS A 506 -3.42 15.35 -10.46
CA HIS A 506 -2.99 14.92 -11.79
C HIS A 506 -1.93 13.84 -11.67
N ASN A 507 -2.16 12.67 -12.27
CA ASN A 507 -1.19 11.58 -12.30
C ASN A 507 -1.12 10.91 -13.69
N PRO A 508 -0.13 11.25 -14.53
CA PRO A 508 0.05 10.66 -15.86
C PRO A 508 0.20 9.13 -15.87
N PHE A 509 0.66 8.55 -14.77
CA PHE A 509 0.97 7.13 -14.66
C PHE A 509 -0.18 6.29 -14.13
N GLU A 510 -1.29 6.89 -13.70
CA GLU A 510 -2.43 6.17 -13.10
C GLU A 510 -2.93 5.02 -13.99
N ARG A 511 -3.17 5.31 -15.29
CA ARG A 511 -3.62 4.30 -16.26
C ARG A 511 -2.60 3.16 -16.43
N TRP A 512 -1.31 3.48 -16.41
CA TRP A 512 -0.25 2.48 -16.52
C TRP A 512 -0.13 1.61 -15.27
N ILE A 513 -0.31 2.20 -14.08
CA ILE A 513 -0.38 1.45 -12.82
C ILE A 513 -1.50 0.41 -12.91
N LEU A 514 -2.70 0.80 -13.37
CA LEU A 514 -3.83 -0.13 -13.57
C LEU A 514 -3.48 -1.26 -14.56
N VAL A 515 -2.90 -0.92 -15.71
CA VAL A 515 -2.50 -1.92 -16.72
C VAL A 515 -1.51 -2.94 -16.14
N PHE A 516 -0.50 -2.48 -15.41
CA PHE A 516 0.47 -3.38 -14.78
C PHE A 516 -0.14 -4.18 -13.64
N ALA A 517 -1.02 -3.60 -12.83
CA ALA A 517 -1.74 -4.32 -11.78
C ALA A 517 -2.59 -5.46 -12.35
N LEU A 518 -3.38 -5.19 -13.39
CA LEU A 518 -4.17 -6.21 -14.09
C LEU A 518 -3.28 -7.29 -14.74
N THR A 519 -2.15 -6.88 -15.31
CA THR A 519 -1.16 -7.81 -15.88
C THR A 519 -0.54 -8.70 -14.81
N ALA A 520 -0.28 -8.16 -13.61
CA ALA A 520 0.23 -8.93 -12.48
C ALA A 520 -0.79 -9.99 -12.06
N VAL A 521 -2.07 -9.61 -11.90
CA VAL A 521 -3.16 -10.56 -11.57
C VAL A 521 -3.26 -11.66 -12.64
N ALA A 522 -3.24 -11.31 -13.93
CA ALA A 522 -3.25 -12.29 -15.02
C ALA A 522 -2.04 -13.23 -14.97
N GLY A 523 -0.84 -12.70 -14.70
CA GLY A 523 0.38 -13.50 -14.52
C GLY A 523 0.30 -14.47 -13.35
N LEU A 524 -0.28 -14.02 -12.23
CA LEU A 524 -0.51 -14.85 -11.05
C LEU A 524 -1.49 -15.98 -11.34
N ILE A 525 -2.64 -15.69 -11.97
CA ILE A 525 -3.63 -16.70 -12.39
C ILE A 525 -2.96 -17.74 -13.30
N LEU A 526 -2.18 -17.31 -14.29
CA LEU A 526 -1.48 -18.21 -15.19
C LEU A 526 -0.44 -19.08 -14.46
N SER A 527 0.26 -18.51 -13.47
CA SER A 527 1.25 -19.21 -12.65
C SER A 527 0.63 -20.25 -11.72
N LEU A 528 -0.57 -20.00 -11.18
CA LEU A 528 -1.22 -20.92 -10.24
C LEU A 528 -1.99 -22.03 -10.95
N PHE A 529 -2.82 -21.67 -11.94
CA PHE A 529 -3.78 -22.58 -12.55
C PHE A 529 -3.26 -23.38 -13.75
N VAL A 530 -2.08 -23.05 -14.30
CA VAL A 530 -1.46 -23.88 -15.35
C VAL A 530 -0.54 -24.93 -14.72
N PRO A 531 -0.88 -26.24 -14.82
CA PRO A 531 0.02 -27.29 -14.38
C PRO A 531 1.17 -27.46 -15.38
N ARG A 532 2.39 -27.64 -14.86
CA ARG A 532 3.56 -28.01 -15.66
C ARG A 532 3.76 -29.52 -15.60
N ARG A 533 3.55 -30.19 -16.72
CA ARG A 533 3.65 -31.65 -16.85
C ARG A 533 4.76 -32.04 -17.81
N ARG A 534 5.50 -33.09 -17.44
CA ARG A 534 6.39 -33.83 -18.32
C ARG A 534 5.92 -35.27 -18.36
N VAL A 535 5.91 -35.85 -19.55
CA VAL A 535 5.53 -37.25 -19.78
C VAL A 535 6.61 -37.89 -20.61
N TRP A 536 6.97 -39.12 -20.26
CA TRP A 536 7.90 -39.93 -21.02
C TRP A 536 7.23 -41.23 -21.40
N VAL A 537 7.35 -41.60 -22.67
CA VAL A 537 6.96 -42.90 -23.18
C VAL A 537 8.23 -43.56 -23.72
N ARG A 538 8.62 -44.70 -23.14
CA ARG A 538 9.73 -45.52 -23.63
C ARG A 538 9.16 -46.79 -24.23
N VAL A 539 9.63 -47.13 -25.41
CA VAL A 539 9.32 -48.38 -26.10
C VAL A 539 10.61 -49.17 -26.26
N ARG A 540 10.60 -50.42 -25.81
CA ARG A 540 11.67 -51.41 -26.01
C ARG A 540 11.12 -52.56 -26.83
N GLU A 541 11.86 -52.95 -27.85
CA GLU A 541 11.53 -54.14 -28.63
C GLU A 541 11.80 -55.41 -27.82
N THR A 542 10.85 -56.35 -27.86
CA THR A 542 10.97 -57.67 -27.21
C THR A 542 10.75 -58.78 -28.24
N PRO A 543 11.19 -60.02 -27.98
CA PRO A 543 11.01 -61.12 -28.93
C PRO A 543 9.55 -61.44 -29.32
N HIS A 544 8.59 -60.98 -28.52
CA HIS A 544 7.16 -61.27 -28.68
C HIS A 544 6.32 -60.01 -28.96
N GLY A 545 6.94 -58.85 -29.21
CA GLY A 545 6.25 -57.59 -29.46
C GLY A 545 7.05 -56.39 -28.96
N ALA A 546 6.40 -55.52 -28.19
CA ALA A 546 7.04 -54.35 -27.59
C ALA A 546 6.69 -54.19 -26.11
N GLU A 547 7.63 -53.66 -25.33
CA GLU A 547 7.44 -53.23 -23.96
C GLU A 547 7.25 -51.72 -23.91
N LEU A 548 6.17 -51.27 -23.30
CA LEU A 548 5.79 -49.87 -23.13
C LEU A 548 5.97 -49.46 -21.66
N GLU A 549 6.81 -48.46 -21.41
CA GLU A 549 6.90 -47.76 -20.12
C GLU A 549 6.38 -46.33 -20.29
N VAL A 550 5.40 -45.92 -19.49
CA VAL A 550 4.90 -44.53 -19.43
C VAL A 550 5.07 -44.00 -18.03
N ALA A 551 5.59 -42.78 -17.89
CA ALA A 551 5.68 -42.11 -16.60
C ALA A 551 5.48 -40.60 -16.71
N GLY A 552 4.97 -39.98 -15.65
CA GLY A 552 4.71 -38.54 -15.56
C GLY A 552 5.50 -37.85 -14.45
N LEU A 553 5.80 -36.57 -14.64
CA LEU A 553 6.29 -35.67 -13.59
C LEU A 553 5.53 -34.35 -13.68
N ALA A 554 4.89 -33.97 -12.60
CA ALA A 554 4.44 -32.59 -12.38
C ALA A 554 5.40 -31.89 -11.41
N ARG A 555 5.57 -30.58 -11.59
CA ARG A 555 6.35 -29.75 -10.66
C ARG A 555 5.54 -29.34 -9.41
N SER A 556 4.22 -29.47 -9.48
CA SER A 556 3.24 -29.22 -8.42
C SER A 556 2.48 -30.52 -8.13
N ASP A 557 1.80 -30.61 -6.99
CA ASP A 557 0.82 -31.67 -6.76
C ASP A 557 -0.30 -31.54 -7.79
N ASP A 558 -0.36 -32.51 -8.70
CA ASP A 558 -1.34 -32.59 -9.79
C ASP A 558 -2.05 -33.94 -9.65
N PRO A 559 -3.22 -33.96 -8.97
CA PRO A 559 -3.89 -35.22 -8.64
C PRO A 559 -4.34 -35.99 -9.88
N ALA A 560 -4.57 -35.31 -11.00
CA ALA A 560 -4.99 -35.94 -12.25
C ALA A 560 -3.82 -36.57 -13.04
N LEU A 561 -2.56 -36.29 -12.69
CA LEU A 561 -1.42 -36.75 -13.48
C LEU A 561 -1.31 -38.29 -13.49
N GLU A 562 -1.53 -38.95 -12.36
CA GLU A 562 -1.41 -40.40 -12.26
C GLU A 562 -2.42 -41.11 -13.15
N ASP A 563 -3.68 -40.68 -13.10
CA ASP A 563 -4.77 -41.24 -13.91
C ASP A 563 -4.55 -40.96 -15.40
N ASP A 564 -4.09 -39.76 -15.76
CA ASP A 564 -3.77 -39.40 -17.15
C ASP A 564 -2.64 -40.26 -17.72
N VAL A 565 -1.63 -40.61 -16.91
CA VAL A 565 -0.54 -41.48 -17.34
C VAL A 565 -1.03 -42.92 -17.55
N LYS A 566 -1.85 -43.46 -16.64
CA LYS A 566 -2.46 -44.79 -16.78
C LYS A 566 -3.39 -44.87 -17.98
N ALA A 567 -4.22 -43.84 -18.18
CA ALA A 567 -5.12 -43.73 -19.33
C ALA A 567 -4.33 -43.67 -20.64
N LEU A 568 -3.24 -42.90 -20.70
CA LEU A 568 -2.36 -42.86 -21.86
C LEU A 568 -1.75 -44.23 -22.16
N ALA A 569 -1.18 -44.91 -21.16
CA ALA A 569 -0.60 -46.25 -21.33
C ALA A 569 -1.63 -47.27 -21.86
N SER A 570 -2.84 -47.25 -21.28
CA SER A 570 -3.94 -48.14 -21.67
C SER A 570 -4.43 -47.87 -23.09
N SER A 571 -4.57 -46.59 -23.47
CA SER A 571 -4.98 -46.19 -24.82
C SER A 571 -3.98 -46.62 -25.90
N LEU A 572 -2.68 -46.56 -25.58
CA LEU A 572 -1.61 -46.95 -26.50
C LEU A 572 -1.53 -48.47 -26.68
N ALA A 573 -1.77 -49.25 -25.62
CA ALA A 573 -1.86 -50.70 -25.71
C ALA A 573 -3.10 -51.15 -26.51
N THR A 574 -4.28 -50.60 -26.18
CA THR A 574 -5.56 -50.98 -26.82
C THR A 574 -5.60 -50.62 -28.31
N ALA A 575 -4.97 -49.50 -28.71
CA ALA A 575 -4.90 -49.10 -30.11
C ALA A 575 -4.08 -50.05 -30.99
N GLN A 576 -3.29 -50.96 -30.40
CA GLN A 576 -2.54 -52.00 -31.13
C GLN A 576 -3.28 -53.34 -31.17
N ASP A 577 -4.14 -53.62 -30.19
CA ASP A 577 -4.98 -54.84 -30.17
C ASP A 577 -6.14 -54.77 -31.19
N GLY A 578 -6.48 -53.58 -31.67
CA GLY A 578 -7.56 -53.32 -32.62
C GLY A 578 -7.13 -53.33 -34.09
N THR A 579 -7.45 -54.40 -34.80
CA THR A 579 -7.64 -54.37 -36.26
C THR A 579 -8.77 -53.38 -36.60
N GLY A 580 -8.42 -52.24 -37.21
CA GLY A 580 -9.32 -51.35 -37.98
C GLY A 580 -10.68 -50.99 -37.36
N GLY A 581 -10.74 -49.98 -36.49
CA GLY A 581 -12.00 -49.38 -36.04
C GLY A 581 -11.82 -47.90 -35.66
N THR A 582 -12.63 -47.04 -36.25
CA THR A 582 -12.67 -45.56 -36.20
C THR A 582 -12.58 -44.99 -34.76
N PRO A 583 -11.87 -43.87 -34.51
CA PRO A 583 -11.70 -43.36 -33.15
C PRO A 583 -12.98 -42.70 -32.63
N HIS A 584 -13.45 -43.14 -31.46
CA HIS A 584 -14.51 -42.48 -30.71
C HIS A 584 -13.96 -41.19 -30.08
N ASP A 585 -14.67 -40.10 -30.33
CA ASP A 585 -14.35 -38.72 -29.95
C ASP A 585 -14.23 -38.56 -28.42
N LEU A 586 -13.12 -37.97 -27.95
CA LEU A 586 -12.97 -37.53 -26.56
C LEU A 586 -13.46 -36.07 -26.48
N ASP A 587 -14.72 -35.88 -26.08
CA ASP A 587 -15.30 -34.57 -25.79
C ASP A 587 -14.65 -33.94 -24.54
N PRO A 588 -13.99 -32.77 -24.62
CA PRO A 588 -13.32 -32.13 -23.50
C PRO A 588 -14.26 -31.33 -22.58
N ARG A 589 -15.60 -31.45 -22.69
CA ARG A 589 -16.56 -30.68 -21.88
C ARG A 589 -17.47 -31.55 -21.02
N ARG A 590 -16.95 -32.14 -19.94
CA ARG A 590 -17.81 -32.62 -18.84
C ARG A 590 -17.42 -31.96 -17.52
N PRO A 591 -18.30 -31.16 -16.88
CA PRO A 591 -18.02 -30.64 -15.55
C PRO A 591 -18.10 -31.78 -14.53
N ALA A 592 -17.29 -31.65 -13.47
CA ALA A 592 -17.22 -32.60 -12.36
C ALA A 592 -18.62 -32.84 -11.75
N ARG A 593 -19.02 -34.11 -11.64
CA ARG A 593 -20.16 -34.50 -10.80
C ARG A 593 -19.73 -34.35 -9.35
N ALA A 594 -20.40 -33.46 -8.63
CA ALA A 594 -20.39 -33.41 -7.17
C ALA A 594 -20.86 -34.76 -6.63
N ALA A 595 -20.15 -35.27 -5.62
CA ALA A 595 -20.56 -36.41 -4.82
C ALA A 595 -21.76 -35.96 -3.97
N ASP A 596 -22.90 -36.57 -4.25
CA ASP A 596 -24.09 -36.54 -3.41
C ASP A 596 -23.94 -37.70 -2.42
N ASP A 597 -23.60 -37.39 -1.17
CA ASP A 597 -23.55 -38.36 -0.08
C ASP A 597 -24.72 -38.06 0.85
N SER A 598 -25.86 -38.65 0.50
CA SER A 598 -27.02 -38.75 1.37
C SER A 598 -26.75 -39.81 2.44
N SER A 599 -26.41 -39.38 3.66
CA SER A 599 -26.60 -40.20 4.86
C SER A 599 -27.66 -39.56 5.75
N GLU A 600 -28.76 -40.28 5.88
CA GLU A 600 -29.80 -40.09 6.88
C GLU A 600 -29.20 -40.21 8.29
N GLY A 601 -29.58 -39.29 9.17
CA GLY A 601 -29.23 -39.33 10.59
C GLY A 601 -30.13 -38.39 11.40
N SER A 602 -31.35 -38.84 11.69
CA SER A 602 -32.21 -38.27 12.73
C SER A 602 -31.58 -38.41 14.12
N ALA A 603 -31.58 -37.33 14.91
CA ALA A 603 -32.27 -37.21 16.20
C ALA A 603 -31.57 -36.23 17.19
N GLN A 604 -32.40 -35.31 17.70
CA GLN A 604 -32.27 -34.42 18.87
C GLN A 604 -31.39 -33.17 18.77
#